data_AF-W1P002-F1
#
_entry.id   AF-W1P002-F1
#
_cell.length_a   1.000
_cell.length_b   1.000
_cell.length_c   1.000
_cell.angle_alpha   90.00
_cell.angle_beta   90.00
_cell.angle_gamma   90.00
#
_symmetry.space_group_name_H-M   'P 1'
#
loop_
_entity.id
_entity.type
_entity.pdbx_description
1 polymer ?
#
loop_
_entity_poly.entity_id
_entity_poly.type
_entity_poly.pdbx_seq_one_letter_code
_entity_poly.pdbx_strand_id
1 'polypeptide(L)'
;MAKTRPPKKCLDSFTIKGINKIVKAGDCVLMRPWDSGKPPYVAKVEKIETDSRNSIRVRIRWYYRPEESKGGRRQFHGAKELFLSDHYDVQSADTIEDKCTVHTFKNYTKLTSVENEDYFCRFEYNYATGGFTPDRVAVSMFLFSFDD
;
A
#
# COMPACT_ATOMS: atom_id res chain seq x y z
N MET A 1 -8.13 -14.97 38.31
CA MET A 1 -9.17 -14.70 37.29
C MET A 1 -8.50 -14.39 35.97
N ALA A 2 -8.56 -15.30 35.00
CA ALA A 2 -8.10 -15.02 33.65
C ALA A 2 -9.11 -14.06 32.99
N LYS A 3 -8.67 -12.84 32.64
CA LYS A 3 -9.50 -11.91 31.87
C LYS A 3 -9.62 -12.47 30.45
N THR A 4 -10.71 -13.18 30.16
CA THR A 4 -11.04 -13.65 28.81
C THR A 4 -11.17 -12.41 27.93
N ARG A 5 -10.19 -12.17 27.04
CA ARG A 5 -10.27 -11.10 26.05
C ARG A 5 -11.53 -11.33 25.21
N PRO A 6 -12.43 -10.35 25.08
CA PRO A 6 -13.60 -10.50 24.22
C PRO A 6 -13.16 -10.84 22.79
N PRO A 7 -13.90 -11.69 22.08
CA PRO A 7 -13.56 -12.05 20.71
C PRO A 7 -13.56 -10.80 19.84
N LYS A 8 -12.40 -10.46 19.26
CA LYS A 8 -12.30 -9.42 18.23
C LYS A 8 -13.20 -9.83 17.06
N LYS A 9 -14.28 -9.10 16.81
CA LYS A 9 -15.14 -9.35 15.65
C LYS A 9 -14.40 -8.92 14.39
N CYS A 10 -14.35 -9.81 13.41
CA CYS A 10 -13.81 -9.52 12.09
C CYS A 10 -14.94 -8.94 11.23
N LEU A 11 -14.66 -7.86 10.50
CA LEU A 11 -15.62 -7.28 9.54
C LEU A 11 -15.17 -7.62 8.12
N ASP A 12 -16.13 -7.80 7.22
CA ASP A 12 -15.84 -7.99 5.79
C ASP A 12 -15.53 -6.65 5.08
N SER A 13 -16.10 -5.55 5.57
CA SER A 13 -15.93 -4.22 4.99
C SER A 13 -16.25 -3.10 5.98
N PHE A 14 -15.81 -1.89 5.68
CA PHE A 14 -16.26 -0.67 6.35
C PHE A 14 -16.34 0.48 5.35
N THR A 15 -17.05 1.56 5.71
CA THR A 15 -17.14 2.77 4.89
C THR A 15 -16.24 3.85 5.49
N ILE A 16 -15.38 4.45 4.66
CA ILE A 16 -14.53 5.57 5.05
C ILE A 16 -15.43 6.79 5.35
N LYS A 17 -15.28 7.34 6.56
CA LYS A 17 -16.02 8.54 6.96
C LYS A 17 -15.60 9.73 6.09
N GLY A 18 -16.57 10.48 5.57
CA GLY A 18 -16.33 11.69 4.79
C GLY A 18 -16.41 11.50 3.27
N ILE A 19 -16.07 10.33 2.74
CA ILE A 19 -16.07 10.07 1.29
C ILE A 19 -17.02 8.97 0.82
N ASN A 20 -17.71 8.28 1.74
CA ASN A 20 -18.66 7.19 1.45
C ASN A 20 -18.10 6.05 0.58
N LYS A 21 -16.77 5.87 0.54
CA LYS A 21 -16.13 4.75 -0.15
C LYS A 21 -16.05 3.53 0.76
N ILE A 22 -16.41 2.36 0.23
CA ILE A 22 -16.35 1.08 0.94
C ILE A 22 -14.97 0.45 0.73
N VAL A 23 -14.35 0.01 1.81
CA VAL A 23 -13.05 -0.68 1.85
C VAL A 23 -13.24 -2.10 2.38
N LYS A 24 -12.59 -3.06 1.72
CA LYS A 24 -12.59 -4.49 2.06
C LYS A 24 -11.17 -5.00 2.30
N ALA A 25 -11.05 -6.18 2.89
CA ALA A 25 -9.76 -6.89 2.90
C ALA A 25 -9.30 -7.17 1.46
N GLY A 26 -8.04 -6.89 1.17
CA GLY A 26 -7.44 -6.93 -0.16
C GLY A 26 -7.34 -5.57 -0.86
N ASP A 27 -8.15 -4.58 -0.46
CA ASP A 27 -8.11 -3.24 -1.05
C ASP A 27 -6.84 -2.47 -0.64
N CYS A 28 -6.43 -1.52 -1.47
CA CYS A 28 -5.36 -0.59 -1.17
C CYS A 28 -5.94 0.77 -0.77
N VAL A 29 -5.32 1.43 0.21
CA VAL A 29 -5.81 2.68 0.79
C VAL A 29 -4.71 3.70 0.92
N LEU A 30 -5.10 4.98 0.83
CA LEU A 30 -4.28 6.14 1.13
C LEU A 30 -4.50 6.51 2.59
N MET A 31 -3.40 6.63 3.32
CA MET A 31 -3.40 6.96 4.73
C MET A 31 -2.74 8.30 4.96
N ARG A 32 -3.29 9.03 5.93
CA ARG A 32 -2.78 10.34 6.30
C ARG A 32 -1.32 10.21 6.74
N PRO A 33 -0.40 11.00 6.16
CA PRO A 33 0.98 11.01 6.59
C PRO A 33 1.11 11.66 7.96
N TRP A 34 2.13 11.27 8.72
CA TRP A 34 2.41 11.93 10.00
C TRP A 34 2.90 13.38 9.80
N ASP A 35 3.63 13.61 8.71
CA ASP A 35 4.15 14.89 8.32
C ASP A 35 3.36 15.42 7.12
N SER A 36 2.71 16.58 7.26
CA SER A 36 1.86 17.18 6.23
C SER A 36 2.62 17.57 4.95
N GLY A 37 3.96 17.59 4.97
CA GLY A 37 4.78 17.82 3.79
C GLY A 37 5.03 16.57 2.95
N LYS A 38 4.65 15.39 3.45
CA LYS A 38 4.81 14.12 2.72
C LYS A 38 3.55 13.73 1.96
N PRO A 39 3.69 13.00 0.83
CA PRO A 39 2.54 12.41 0.17
C PRO A 39 1.88 11.37 1.10
N PRO A 40 0.59 11.07 0.91
CA PRO A 40 -0.10 10.06 1.69
C PRO A 40 0.58 8.69 1.55
N TYR A 41 0.60 7.95 2.65
CA TYR A 41 1.13 6.60 2.70
C TYR A 41 0.17 5.65 2.00
N VAL A 42 0.71 4.64 1.32
CA VAL A 42 -0.09 3.64 0.64
C VAL A 42 0.00 2.34 1.43
N ALA A 43 -1.13 1.70 1.69
CA ALA A 43 -1.17 0.45 2.41
C ALA A 43 -2.20 -0.52 1.84
N LYS A 44 -1.91 -1.81 1.90
CA LYS A 44 -2.88 -2.87 1.60
C LYS A 44 -3.61 -3.26 2.87
N VAL A 45 -4.94 -3.34 2.82
CA VAL A 45 -5.76 -3.83 3.93
C VAL A 45 -5.71 -5.35 3.93
N GLU A 46 -5.15 -5.95 4.96
CA GLU A 46 -5.08 -7.40 5.12
C GLU A 46 -6.28 -7.94 5.92
N LYS A 47 -6.72 -7.18 6.93
CA LYS A 47 -7.84 -7.59 7.78
C LYS A 47 -8.52 -6.38 8.43
N ILE A 48 -9.82 -6.48 8.64
CA ILE A 48 -10.61 -5.46 9.34
C ILE A 48 -11.14 -6.08 10.64
N GLU A 49 -10.89 -5.44 11.78
CA GLU A 49 -11.27 -5.92 13.11
C GLU A 49 -11.89 -4.78 13.91
N THR A 50 -12.90 -5.06 14.73
CA THR A 50 -13.44 -4.09 15.68
C THR A 50 -12.97 -4.37 17.10
N ASP A 51 -12.63 -3.32 17.84
CA ASP A 51 -12.39 -3.40 19.28
C ASP A 51 -13.72 -3.46 20.07
N SER A 52 -13.62 -3.72 21.37
CA SER A 52 -14.73 -3.82 22.33
C SER A 52 -15.54 -2.52 22.45
N ARG A 53 -14.97 -1.39 22.02
CA ARG A 53 -15.64 -0.08 21.96
C ARG A 53 -16.28 0.22 20.60
N ASN A 54 -16.43 -0.79 19.73
CA ASN A 54 -16.94 -0.66 18.37
C ASN A 54 -16.09 0.26 17.47
N SER A 55 -14.83 0.48 17.84
CA SER A 55 -13.86 1.21 17.02
C SER A 55 -13.24 0.26 15.98
N ILE A 56 -13.23 0.68 14.72
CA ILE A 56 -12.72 -0.12 13.61
C ILE A 56 -11.20 0.05 13.51
N ARG A 57 -10.49 -1.06 13.51
CA ARG A 57 -9.06 -1.15 13.28
C ARG A 57 -8.79 -1.99 12.04
N VAL A 58 -7.77 -1.62 11.29
CA VAL A 58 -7.35 -2.32 10.10
C VAL A 58 -5.93 -2.84 10.30
N ARG A 59 -5.73 -4.13 10.03
CA ARG A 59 -4.39 -4.68 9.80
C ARG A 59 -4.02 -4.36 8.38
N ILE A 60 -2.87 -3.74 8.24
CA ILE A 60 -2.37 -3.27 6.96
C ILE A 60 -0.97 -3.80 6.70
N ARG A 61 -0.61 -3.81 5.42
CA ARG A 61 0.74 -4.07 4.93
C ARG A 61 1.20 -2.85 4.15
N TRP A 62 2.31 -2.25 4.55
CA TRP A 62 2.76 -0.97 3.99
C TRP A 62 3.34 -1.14 2.59
N TYR A 63 3.01 -0.20 1.70
CA TYR A 63 3.74 0.04 0.47
C TYR A 63 4.72 1.18 0.68
N TYR A 64 5.96 0.98 0.26
CA TYR A 64 7.01 1.99 0.32
C TYR A 64 7.21 2.61 -1.05
N ARG A 65 7.40 3.93 -1.08
CA ARG A 65 7.83 4.61 -2.31
C ARG A 65 9.33 4.40 -2.54
N PRO A 66 9.81 4.51 -3.78
CA PRO A 66 11.22 4.43 -4.10
C PRO A 66 12.13 5.33 -3.25
N GLU A 67 11.69 6.56 -3.01
CA GLU A 67 12.38 7.55 -2.16
C GLU A 67 12.45 7.16 -0.69
N GLU A 68 11.57 6.29 -0.20
CA GLU A 68 11.55 5.81 1.18
C GLU A 68 12.37 4.52 1.37
N SER A 69 12.79 3.88 0.28
CA SER A 69 13.64 2.70 0.35
C SER A 69 15.08 3.05 0.74
N LYS A 70 15.77 2.14 1.45
CA LYS A 70 17.18 2.32 1.83
C LYS A 70 18.11 2.55 0.62
N GLY A 71 17.75 2.01 -0.54
CA GLY A 71 18.49 2.17 -1.80
C GLY A 71 18.18 3.45 -2.56
N GLY A 72 17.18 4.22 -2.13
CA GLY A 72 16.71 5.43 -2.80
C GLY A 72 16.04 5.19 -4.15
N ARG A 73 15.55 6.27 -4.76
CA ARG A 73 14.98 6.24 -6.11
C ARG A 73 16.09 6.05 -7.15
N ARG A 74 15.89 5.12 -8.08
CA ARG A 74 16.78 4.82 -9.20
C ARG A 74 16.11 5.22 -10.51
N GLN A 75 16.88 5.37 -11.59
CA GLN A 75 16.37 5.82 -12.88
C GLN A 75 15.31 4.89 -13.50
N PHE A 76 15.37 3.59 -13.19
CA PHE A 76 14.39 2.63 -13.67
C PHE A 76 13.11 2.60 -12.83
N HIS A 77 13.01 3.39 -11.74
CA HIS A 77 11.79 3.45 -10.93
C HIS A 77 10.75 4.37 -11.56
N GLY A 78 9.52 3.88 -11.67
CA GLY A 78 8.40 4.67 -12.20
C GLY A 78 7.89 5.72 -11.20
N ALA A 79 7.25 6.77 -11.70
CA ALA A 79 6.70 7.84 -10.86
C ALA A 79 5.59 7.37 -9.90
N LYS A 80 4.82 6.35 -10.31
CA LYS A 80 3.73 5.72 -9.54
C LYS A 80 4.11 4.34 -8.99
N GLU A 81 5.42 4.06 -8.91
CA GLU A 81 5.90 2.78 -8.42
C GLU A 81 5.85 2.70 -6.89
N LEU A 82 5.47 1.53 -6.39
CA LEU A 82 5.45 1.19 -4.99
C LEU A 82 6.07 -0.19 -4.77
N PHE A 83 6.58 -0.40 -3.56
CA PHE A 83 7.15 -1.67 -3.14
C PHE A 83 6.33 -2.26 -2.00
N LEU A 84 5.82 -3.47 -2.17
CA LEU A 84 5.07 -4.15 -1.13
C LEU A 84 6.04 -4.62 -0.03
N SER A 85 5.98 -4.02 1.16
CA SER A 85 6.93 -4.35 2.21
C SER A 85 6.49 -5.51 3.09
N ASP A 86 7.40 -6.17 3.82
CA ASP A 86 7.06 -7.09 4.92
C ASP A 86 6.67 -6.37 6.23
N HIS A 87 6.47 -5.05 6.20
CA HIS A 87 6.05 -4.26 7.34
C HIS A 87 4.53 -4.29 7.49
N TYR A 88 4.07 -5.01 8.52
CA TYR A 88 2.67 -5.06 8.93
C TYR A 88 2.42 -4.16 10.14
N ASP A 89 1.27 -3.50 10.14
CA ASP A 89 0.87 -2.64 11.24
C ASP A 89 -0.66 -2.69 11.48
N VAL A 90 -1.10 -2.15 12.61
CA VAL A 90 -2.52 -2.01 12.97
C VAL A 90 -2.84 -0.54 13.14
N GLN A 91 -3.70 -0.01 12.28
CA GLN A 91 -4.09 1.40 12.29
C GLN A 91 -5.59 1.57 12.51
N SER A 92 -6.00 2.78 12.93
CA SER A 92 -7.42 3.12 13.01
C SER A 92 -7.97 3.37 11.61
N ALA A 93 -9.21 2.94 11.34
CA ALA A 93 -9.88 3.23 10.08
C ALA A 93 -10.04 4.75 9.82
N ASP A 94 -10.00 5.58 10.88
CA ASP A 94 -10.11 7.03 10.78
C ASP A 94 -8.86 7.70 10.14
N THR A 95 -7.73 6.97 10.04
CA THR A 95 -6.50 7.48 9.39
C THR A 95 -6.51 7.30 7.88
N ILE A 96 -7.49 6.57 7.35
CA ILE A 96 -7.64 6.34 5.91
C ILE A 96 -8.33 7.55 5.29
N GLU A 97 -7.67 8.15 4.31
CA GLU A 97 -8.15 9.33 3.61
C GLU A 97 -8.90 8.96 2.33
N ASP A 98 -8.41 7.96 1.59
CA ASP A 98 -9.06 7.49 0.36
C ASP A 98 -8.69 6.03 0.03
N LYS A 99 -9.32 5.46 -1.00
CA LYS A 99 -9.00 4.17 -1.60
C LYS A 99 -8.14 4.39 -2.84
N CYS A 100 -7.16 3.52 -3.06
CA CYS A 100 -6.32 3.53 -4.27
C CYS A 100 -6.23 2.14 -4.89
N THR A 101 -5.67 2.08 -6.11
CA THR A 101 -5.48 0.82 -6.82
C THR A 101 -3.99 0.60 -7.05
N VAL A 102 -3.47 -0.52 -6.53
CA VAL A 102 -2.10 -0.95 -6.82
C VAL A 102 -2.16 -2.10 -7.81
N HIS A 103 -1.80 -1.81 -9.05
CA HIS A 103 -1.81 -2.77 -10.15
C HIS A 103 -0.53 -3.61 -10.17
N THR A 104 -0.62 -4.77 -10.80
CA THR A 104 0.59 -5.47 -11.26
C THR A 104 1.19 -4.70 -12.42
N PHE A 105 2.51 -4.79 -12.62
CA PHE A 105 3.20 -4.11 -13.73
C PHE A 105 2.55 -4.38 -15.10
N LYS A 106 2.13 -5.62 -15.35
CA LYS A 106 1.45 -6.02 -16.59
C LYS A 106 0.08 -5.37 -16.80
N ASN A 107 -0.65 -5.08 -15.73
CA ASN A 107 -1.95 -4.42 -15.83
C ASN A 107 -1.78 -2.92 -15.96
N TYR A 108 -0.82 -2.35 -15.23
CA TYR A 108 -0.50 -0.93 -15.30
C TYR A 108 -0.07 -0.49 -16.70
N THR A 109 0.76 -1.28 -17.39
CA THR A 109 1.18 -0.97 -18.78
C THR A 109 0.06 -1.07 -19.81
N LYS A 110 -1.08 -1.66 -19.46
CA LYS A 110 -2.27 -1.75 -20.32
C LYS A 110 -3.27 -0.63 -20.10
N LEU A 111 -3.08 0.20 -19.06
CA LEU A 111 -3.95 1.34 -18.80
C LEU A 111 -3.74 2.38 -19.89
N THR A 112 -4.83 2.84 -20.49
CA THR A 112 -4.82 3.92 -21.49
C THR A 112 -4.58 5.29 -20.86
N SER A 113 -4.93 5.44 -19.59
CA SER A 113 -4.69 6.65 -18.79
C SER A 113 -4.47 6.24 -17.34
N VAL A 114 -3.51 6.90 -16.69
CA VAL A 114 -3.12 6.64 -15.30
C VAL A 114 -3.67 7.76 -14.44
N GLU A 115 -4.57 7.43 -13.53
CA GLU A 115 -5.16 8.40 -12.60
C GLU A 115 -4.23 8.68 -11.40
N ASN A 116 -4.64 9.61 -10.55
CA ASN A 116 -3.84 9.96 -9.38
C ASN A 116 -3.78 8.83 -8.34
N GLU A 117 -4.85 8.05 -8.19
CA GLU A 117 -4.94 6.91 -7.29
C GLU A 117 -4.45 5.58 -7.91
N ASP A 118 -3.94 5.58 -9.14
CA ASP A 118 -3.33 4.41 -9.77
C ASP A 118 -1.84 4.31 -9.47
N TYR A 119 -1.46 3.17 -8.92
CA TYR A 119 -0.08 2.81 -8.62
C TYR A 119 0.25 1.45 -9.21
N PHE A 120 1.52 1.10 -9.26
CA PHE A 120 1.93 -0.26 -9.61
C PHE A 120 3.01 -0.79 -8.68
N CYS A 121 2.99 -2.10 -8.49
CA CYS A 121 3.98 -2.82 -7.72
C CYS A 121 4.54 -3.97 -8.55
N ARG A 122 5.87 -4.08 -8.58
CA ARG A 122 6.61 -5.20 -9.21
C ARG A 122 7.59 -5.91 -8.29
N PHE A 123 7.93 -5.30 -7.15
CA PHE A 123 8.86 -5.85 -6.17
C PHE A 123 8.24 -5.89 -4.79
N GLU A 124 8.59 -6.94 -4.05
CA GLU A 124 8.47 -6.94 -2.60
C GLU A 124 9.75 -6.33 -2.00
N TYR A 125 9.60 -5.54 -0.95
CA TYR A 125 10.70 -4.90 -0.24
C TYR A 125 10.80 -5.46 1.18
N ASN A 126 11.98 -5.91 1.57
CA ASN A 126 12.23 -6.29 2.95
C ASN A 126 12.59 -5.03 3.74
N TYR A 127 11.69 -4.56 4.60
CA TYR A 127 11.89 -3.36 5.40
C TYR A 127 13.07 -3.51 6.38
N ALA A 128 13.26 -4.71 6.95
CA ALA A 128 14.33 -4.97 7.90
C ALA A 128 15.71 -4.90 7.23
N THR A 129 15.92 -5.62 6.13
CA THR A 129 17.23 -5.76 5.48
C THR A 129 17.47 -4.72 4.38
N GLY A 130 16.41 -4.16 3.80
CA GLY A 130 16.48 -3.33 2.59
C GLY A 130 16.57 -4.13 1.29
N GLY A 131 16.42 -5.46 1.35
CA GLY A 131 16.46 -6.33 0.18
C GLY A 131 15.20 -6.23 -0.68
N PHE A 132 15.29 -6.64 -1.94
CA PHE A 132 14.15 -6.69 -2.87
C PHE A 132 13.93 -8.12 -3.34
N THR A 133 12.67 -8.52 -3.44
CA THR A 133 12.27 -9.83 -3.95
C THR A 133 11.35 -9.64 -5.16
N PRO A 134 11.63 -10.28 -6.31
CA PRO A 134 12.79 -11.12 -6.59
C PRO A 134 14.10 -10.31 -6.69
N ASP A 135 15.19 -10.86 -6.14
CA ASP A 135 16.56 -10.29 -6.20
C ASP A 135 17.06 -10.15 -7.65
N ARG A 136 16.55 -11.01 -8.55
CA ARG A 136 16.82 -10.98 -9.99
C ARG A 136 15.57 -10.63 -10.76
N VAL A 137 15.50 -9.37 -11.16
CA VAL A 137 14.62 -8.92 -12.22
C VAL A 137 15.43 -9.05 -13.49
N ALA A 138 14.94 -9.81 -14.48
CA ALA A 138 15.51 -9.69 -15.82
C ALA A 138 15.32 -8.23 -16.24
N VAL A 139 16.40 -7.45 -16.20
CA VAL A 139 16.47 -6.18 -16.89
C VAL A 139 16.49 -6.56 -18.37
N SER A 140 15.35 -6.95 -18.93
CA SER A 140 15.16 -6.76 -20.35
C SER A 140 15.18 -5.25 -20.50
N MET A 141 16.36 -4.77 -20.83
CA MET A 141 16.67 -3.53 -21.48
C MET A 141 15.57 -3.27 -22.51
N PHE A 142 14.44 -2.71 -22.08
CA PHE A 142 13.63 -1.88 -22.96
C PHE A 142 14.50 -0.65 -23.11
N LEU A 143 15.38 -0.76 -24.11
CA LEU A 143 15.79 0.33 -24.95
C LEU A 143 14.58 1.28 -25.09
N PHE A 144 14.54 2.32 -24.27
CA PHE A 144 14.21 3.62 -24.79
C PHE A 144 15.45 4.06 -25.58
N SER A 145 15.63 3.44 -26.75
CA SER A 145 16.03 4.23 -27.92
C SER A 145 14.85 5.15 -28.17
N PHE A 146 14.85 6.31 -27.51
CA PHE A 146 14.28 7.46 -28.16
C PHE A 146 15.43 8.07 -28.94
N ASP A 147 15.37 7.82 -30.23
CA ASP A 147 16.10 8.50 -31.28
C ASP A 147 15.98 10.02 -31.06
N ASP A 148 17.13 10.66 -30.81
CA ASP A 148 17.48 12.01 -31.29
C ASP A 148 19.01 12.09 -31.46
#